data_AF-A0A0M2XNJ0-F1
#
_entry.id   AF-A0A0M2XNJ0-F1
#
_cell.length_a   1.000
_cell.length_b   1.000
_cell.length_c   1.000
_cell.angle_alpha   90.00
_cell.angle_beta   90.00
_cell.angle_gamma   90.00
#
_symmetry.space_group_name_H-M   'P 1'
#
loop_
_entity.id
_entity.type
_entity.pdbx_description
1 polymer ?
#
loop_
_entity_poly.entity_id
_entity_poly.type
_entity_poly.pdbx_seq_one_letter_code
_entity_poly.pdbx_strand_id
1 'polypeptide(L)'
;MIVSQIKDANYLYFSLHAEEVFTSNYIKDNDEGIFVGSLQYETICRLLTHLQKEQDPEIKYIILDFRHIVHIQNNILEKIIEIRRLDYKLIFKNIIADLIKALSLEAIDNPKNILNGNNGYDICYFFHGELDEIYEVELNANSIFKNYFKKLLKDNYIQTYDKKHASSFVYLHSFIDLKKLISLERPFIYFALYKLAVKIYSKWSDKINSGPILVGQSLTSTFIVSVLSKLLKLDILIFDKIGPINKLYNKLEKHNFENKKYIIVSDLVCLGTEVKITKNLIEFSGGKYLGNVSLVKIETLTREDLNLDNIDRTIAIFSVSESNNKDLGYYIYTNLKPLDE
;
A
#
# COMPACT_ATOMS: atom_id res chain seq x y z
N MET A 1 -14.16 1.58 -11.50
CA MET A 1 -13.32 0.84 -10.55
C MET A 1 -13.07 1.73 -9.35
N ILE A 2 -13.36 1.26 -8.14
CA ILE A 2 -12.93 1.88 -6.88
C ILE A 2 -11.76 1.05 -6.37
N VAL A 3 -10.67 1.70 -5.93
CA VAL A 3 -9.42 0.97 -5.63
C VAL A 3 -9.20 0.69 -4.15
N SER A 4 -9.69 1.58 -3.29
CA SER A 4 -9.36 1.64 -1.86
C SER A 4 -10.44 1.07 -0.96
N GLN A 5 -11.49 0.50 -1.54
CA GLN A 5 -12.56 -0.15 -0.80
C GLN A 5 -12.00 -1.28 0.06
N ILE A 6 -12.25 -1.19 1.36
CA ILE A 6 -12.11 -2.31 2.29
C ILE A 6 -13.47 -2.57 2.91
N LYS A 7 -13.95 -3.81 2.79
CA LYS A 7 -15.21 -4.26 3.36
C LYS A 7 -14.97 -5.01 4.67
N ASP A 8 -15.71 -4.60 5.70
CA ASP A 8 -15.86 -5.30 6.96
C ASP A 8 -17.34 -5.70 7.15
N ALA A 9 -17.71 -6.27 8.30
CA ALA A 9 -19.05 -6.78 8.57
C ALA A 9 -20.14 -5.70 8.51
N ASN A 10 -19.86 -4.48 9.00
CA ASN A 10 -20.86 -3.41 9.09
C ASN A 10 -20.43 -2.09 8.43
N TYR A 11 -19.23 -2.01 7.86
CA TYR A 11 -18.73 -0.78 7.22
C TYR A 11 -17.95 -1.03 5.93
N LEU A 12 -17.95 -0.01 5.08
CA LEU A 12 -17.00 0.13 3.97
C LEU A 12 -16.04 1.29 4.27
N TYR A 13 -14.75 1.04 4.08
CA TYR A 13 -13.70 2.06 4.20
C TYR A 13 -13.19 2.46 2.82
N PHE A 14 -13.01 3.77 2.60
CA PHE A 14 -12.42 4.33 1.39
C PHE A 14 -11.35 5.37 1.75
N SER A 15 -10.22 5.31 1.05
CA SER A 15 -9.19 6.36 1.09
C SER A 15 -9.41 7.33 -0.07
N LEU A 16 -9.94 8.52 0.23
CA LEU A 16 -10.31 9.49 -0.81
C LEU A 16 -9.09 9.99 -1.59
N HIS A 17 -7.94 10.18 -0.93
CA HIS A 17 -6.70 10.52 -1.64
C HIS A 17 -6.24 9.38 -2.57
N ALA A 18 -6.36 8.12 -2.16
CA ALA A 18 -6.05 7.02 -3.08
C ALA A 18 -6.98 7.06 -4.30
N GLU A 19 -8.29 7.21 -4.11
CA GLU A 19 -9.23 7.33 -5.24
C GLU A 19 -8.89 8.52 -6.15
N GLU A 20 -8.55 9.67 -5.58
CA GLU A 20 -8.17 10.87 -6.34
C GLU A 20 -6.88 10.65 -7.12
N VAL A 21 -5.85 10.06 -6.51
CA VAL A 21 -4.60 9.69 -7.18
C VAL A 21 -4.87 8.80 -8.39
N PHE A 22 -5.73 7.78 -8.27
CA PHE A 22 -6.03 6.93 -9.41
C PHE A 22 -6.89 7.63 -10.47
N THR A 23 -7.81 8.51 -10.06
CA THR A 23 -8.62 9.33 -10.98
C THR A 23 -7.73 10.24 -11.82
N SER A 24 -6.91 11.04 -11.16
CA SER A 24 -6.02 12.01 -11.79
C SER A 24 -4.99 11.35 -12.70
N ASN A 25 -4.36 10.25 -12.26
CA ASN A 25 -3.26 9.63 -13.00
C ASN A 25 -3.71 8.66 -14.09
N TYR A 26 -4.82 7.93 -13.93
CA TYR A 26 -5.18 6.86 -14.88
C TYR A 26 -6.47 7.11 -15.65
N ILE A 27 -7.28 8.08 -15.24
CA ILE A 27 -8.53 8.42 -15.94
C ILE A 27 -8.39 9.76 -16.65
N LYS A 28 -7.86 10.77 -15.97
CA LYS A 28 -7.66 12.12 -16.53
C LYS A 28 -6.31 12.35 -17.16
N ASP A 29 -5.32 11.53 -16.77
CA ASP A 29 -3.93 11.65 -17.22
C ASP A 29 -3.27 13.00 -16.88
N ASN A 30 -3.64 13.59 -15.73
CA ASN A 30 -2.99 14.79 -15.21
C ASN A 30 -1.54 14.53 -14.73
N ASP A 31 -1.20 13.26 -14.55
CA ASP A 31 0.12 12.77 -14.14
C ASP A 31 0.67 13.49 -12.90
N GLU A 32 -0.16 13.71 -11.86
CA GLU A 32 0.25 14.37 -10.61
C GLU A 32 0.85 13.40 -9.56
N GLY A 33 0.75 12.09 -9.78
CA GLY A 33 1.20 11.06 -8.85
C GLY A 33 0.48 11.13 -7.51
N ILE A 34 1.20 10.80 -6.43
CA ILE A 34 0.73 10.91 -5.04
C ILE A 34 0.73 12.34 -4.48
N PHE A 35 1.04 13.34 -5.30
CA PHE A 35 1.19 14.73 -4.88
C PHE A 35 -0.09 15.56 -5.01
N VAL A 36 -1.18 14.95 -5.49
CA VAL A 36 -2.49 15.59 -5.63
C VAL A 36 -3.06 15.93 -4.25
N GLY A 37 -3.25 17.22 -3.97
CA GLY A 37 -3.83 17.69 -2.71
C GLY A 37 -5.33 17.99 -2.78
N SER A 38 -5.91 18.01 -3.98
CA SER A 38 -7.26 18.53 -4.22
C SER A 38 -8.21 17.43 -4.66
N LEU A 39 -9.21 17.12 -3.82
CA LEU A 39 -10.25 16.17 -4.18
C LEU A 39 -11.19 16.78 -5.22
N GLN A 40 -11.40 16.03 -6.30
CA GLN A 40 -12.22 16.46 -7.43
C GLN A 40 -13.62 15.87 -7.34
N TYR A 41 -14.60 16.62 -7.86
CA TYR A 41 -16.01 16.21 -7.94
C TYR A 41 -16.19 14.84 -8.61
N GLU A 42 -15.43 14.57 -9.67
CA GLU A 42 -15.53 13.32 -10.42
C GLU A 42 -15.16 12.08 -9.60
N THR A 43 -14.20 12.20 -8.70
CA THR A 43 -13.79 11.13 -7.78
C THR A 43 -14.96 10.74 -6.87
N ILE A 44 -15.68 11.73 -6.34
CA ILE A 44 -16.86 11.48 -5.49
C ILE A 44 -18.06 10.98 -6.31
N CYS A 45 -18.28 11.48 -7.53
CA CYS A 45 -19.32 10.96 -8.42
C CYS A 45 -19.12 9.47 -8.75
N ARG A 46 -17.87 9.05 -8.97
CA ARG A 46 -17.54 7.63 -9.16
C ARG A 46 -17.82 6.81 -7.91
N LEU A 47 -17.47 7.32 -6.73
CA LEU A 47 -17.77 6.65 -5.46
C LEU A 47 -19.28 6.52 -5.24
N LEU A 48 -20.05 7.58 -5.47
CA LEU A 48 -21.51 7.54 -5.39
C LEU A 48 -22.11 6.49 -6.35
N THR A 49 -21.67 6.50 -7.60
CA THR A 49 -22.12 5.52 -8.62
C THR A 49 -21.79 4.09 -8.21
N HIS A 50 -20.65 3.88 -7.56
CA HIS A 50 -20.25 2.58 -7.04
C HIS A 50 -21.17 2.12 -5.91
N LEU A 51 -21.40 2.98 -4.92
CA LEU A 51 -22.28 2.68 -3.78
C LEU A 51 -23.74 2.46 -4.19
N GLN A 52 -24.22 3.12 -5.24
CA GLN A 52 -25.56 2.88 -5.80
C GLN A 52 -25.69 1.50 -6.47
N LYS A 53 -24.61 0.94 -7.01
CA LYS A 53 -24.60 -0.36 -7.69
C LYS A 53 -24.39 -1.53 -6.74
N GLU A 54 -23.55 -1.33 -5.73
CA GLU A 54 -23.17 -2.37 -4.76
C GLU A 54 -23.82 -2.11 -3.40
N GLN A 55 -25.16 -1.99 -3.38
CA GLN A 55 -25.88 -1.89 -2.12
C GLN A 55 -25.82 -3.23 -1.38
N ASP A 56 -25.29 -3.17 -0.17
CA ASP A 56 -25.25 -4.29 0.76
C ASP A 56 -26.02 -3.91 2.03
N PRO A 57 -27.11 -4.62 2.37
CA PRO A 57 -27.93 -4.30 3.53
C PRO A 57 -27.22 -4.52 4.87
N GLU A 58 -26.14 -5.31 4.92
CA GLU A 58 -25.34 -5.50 6.14
C GLU A 58 -24.46 -4.29 6.44
N ILE A 59 -24.14 -3.49 5.42
CA ILE A 59 -23.30 -2.29 5.54
C ILE A 59 -24.16 -1.14 6.04
N LYS A 60 -23.89 -0.71 7.27
CA LYS A 60 -24.55 0.44 7.91
C LYS A 60 -23.73 1.73 7.75
N TYR A 61 -22.41 1.62 7.63
CA TYR A 61 -21.50 2.78 7.69
C TYR A 61 -20.58 2.88 6.49
N ILE A 62 -20.30 4.12 6.08
CA ILE A 62 -19.29 4.45 5.09
C ILE A 62 -18.24 5.36 5.74
N ILE A 63 -16.99 4.90 5.73
CA ILE A 63 -15.85 5.63 6.26
C ILE A 63 -15.10 6.26 5.10
N LEU A 64 -15.06 7.59 5.09
CA LEU A 64 -14.31 8.38 4.11
C LEU A 64 -13.07 8.97 4.77
N ASP A 65 -11.89 8.49 4.39
CA ASP A 65 -10.61 8.98 4.89
C ASP A 65 -10.04 10.09 3.98
N PHE A 66 -9.94 11.30 4.54
CA PHE A 66 -9.45 12.52 3.88
C PHE A 66 -7.94 12.75 4.07
N ARG A 67 -7.20 11.77 4.61
CA ARG A 67 -5.75 11.90 4.78
C ARG A 67 -5.07 12.28 3.45
N HIS A 68 -4.23 13.31 3.51
CA HIS A 68 -3.54 13.96 2.39
C HIS A 68 -4.41 14.85 1.48
N ILE A 69 -5.72 14.95 1.71
CA ILE A 69 -6.57 15.95 1.05
C ILE A 69 -6.42 17.29 1.78
N VAL A 70 -6.09 18.32 1.02
CA VAL A 70 -5.92 19.70 1.50
C VAL A 70 -7.06 20.60 1.00
N HIS A 71 -7.55 20.34 -0.21
CA HIS A 71 -8.61 21.14 -0.82
C HIS A 71 -9.72 20.24 -1.39
N ILE A 72 -10.94 20.77 -1.44
CA ILE A 72 -12.09 20.13 -2.10
C ILE A 72 -12.79 21.15 -3.00
N GLN A 73 -13.36 20.68 -4.10
CA GLN A 73 -14.24 21.51 -4.93
C GLN A 73 -15.57 21.80 -4.23
N ASN A 74 -16.12 23.00 -4.43
CA ASN A 74 -17.34 23.48 -3.73
C ASN A 74 -18.57 22.58 -3.93
N ASN A 75 -18.66 21.86 -5.05
CA ASN A 75 -19.77 20.97 -5.39
C ASN A 75 -19.66 19.56 -4.78
N ILE A 76 -18.59 19.24 -4.05
CA ILE A 76 -18.42 17.92 -3.42
C ILE A 76 -19.43 17.68 -2.28
N LEU A 77 -19.80 18.73 -1.54
CA LEU A 77 -20.74 18.60 -0.43
C LEU A 77 -22.10 18.06 -0.89
N GLU A 78 -22.60 18.52 -2.04
CA GLU A 78 -23.85 18.05 -2.64
C GLU A 78 -23.81 16.52 -2.86
N LYS A 79 -22.70 16.01 -3.38
CA LYS A 79 -22.52 14.57 -3.61
C LYS A 79 -22.34 13.77 -2.34
N ILE A 80 -21.68 14.32 -1.33
CA ILE A 80 -21.61 13.68 -0.01
C ILE A 80 -23.01 13.56 0.61
N ILE A 81 -23.87 14.59 0.45
CA ILE A 81 -25.26 14.54 0.88
C ILE A 81 -26.04 13.47 0.10
N GLU A 82 -25.80 13.31 -1.21
CA GLU A 82 -26.38 12.22 -2.00
C GLU A 82 -25.95 10.84 -1.51
N ILE A 83 -24.68 10.64 -1.15
CA ILE A 83 -24.21 9.37 -0.56
C ILE A 83 -24.94 9.10 0.76
N ARG A 84 -25.10 10.11 1.62
CA ARG A 84 -25.85 9.99 2.87
C ARG A 84 -27.32 9.59 2.66
N ARG A 85 -27.93 9.99 1.54
CA ARG A 85 -29.32 9.62 1.17
C ARG A 85 -29.46 8.17 0.71
N LEU A 86 -28.37 7.41 0.60
CA LEU A 86 -28.40 5.96 0.36
C LEU A 86 -28.57 5.15 1.68
N ASP A 87 -29.08 5.79 2.74
CA ASP A 87 -29.29 5.21 4.07
C ASP A 87 -28.03 4.73 4.80
N TYR A 88 -26.85 5.20 4.39
CA TYR A 88 -25.60 4.99 5.11
C TYR A 88 -25.33 6.09 6.15
N LYS A 89 -24.76 5.69 7.29
CA LYS A 89 -24.15 6.61 8.25
C LYS A 89 -22.71 6.92 7.83
N LEU A 90 -22.41 8.21 7.62
CA LEU A 90 -21.10 8.66 7.14
C LEU A 90 -20.17 9.00 8.29
N ILE A 91 -18.94 8.48 8.22
CA ILE A 91 -17.86 8.79 9.16
C ILE A 91 -16.69 9.36 8.36
N PHE A 92 -16.24 10.54 8.74
CA PHE A 92 -15.09 11.18 8.11
C PHE A 92 -13.86 11.03 8.99
N LYS A 93 -12.70 10.76 8.39
CA LYS A 93 -11.42 10.63 9.09
C LYS A 93 -10.38 11.60 8.55
N ASN A 94 -9.47 12.02 9.44
CA ASN A 94 -8.33 12.88 9.14
C ASN A 94 -8.73 14.19 8.41
N ILE A 95 -9.75 14.88 8.93
CA ILE A 95 -10.22 16.16 8.40
C ILE A 95 -9.33 17.29 8.96
N ILE A 96 -8.78 18.10 8.07
CA ILE A 96 -8.06 19.33 8.46
C ILE A 96 -9.03 20.51 8.60
N ALA A 97 -8.62 21.55 9.34
CA ALA A 97 -9.45 22.74 9.60
C ALA A 97 -10.03 23.37 8.33
N ASP A 98 -9.25 23.49 7.26
CA ASP A 98 -9.67 24.10 5.99
C ASP A 98 -10.86 23.37 5.33
N LEU A 99 -11.01 22.07 5.60
CA LEU A 99 -12.09 21.26 5.05
C LEU A 99 -13.38 21.34 5.86
N ILE A 100 -13.33 21.76 7.14
CA ILE A 100 -14.51 21.85 8.02
C ILE A 100 -15.57 22.77 7.41
N LYS A 101 -15.15 23.98 7.01
CA LYS A 101 -16.05 24.96 6.41
C LYS A 101 -16.55 24.52 5.05
N ALA A 102 -15.69 23.94 4.22
CA ALA A 102 -16.04 23.50 2.88
C ALA A 102 -17.05 22.34 2.87
N LEU A 103 -17.03 21.51 3.92
CA LEU A 103 -17.98 20.41 4.12
C LEU A 103 -19.16 20.78 5.05
N SER A 104 -19.23 22.03 5.51
CA SER A 104 -20.26 22.51 6.46
C SER A 104 -20.38 21.63 7.72
N LEU A 105 -19.26 21.11 8.24
CA LEU A 105 -19.28 20.17 9.37
C LEU A 105 -19.69 20.83 10.69
N GLU A 106 -19.54 22.15 10.81
CA GLU A 106 -19.96 22.93 11.98
C GLU A 106 -21.46 22.84 12.26
N ALA A 107 -22.27 22.50 11.26
CA ALA A 107 -23.72 22.38 11.38
C ALA A 107 -24.17 21.05 12.01
N ILE A 108 -23.26 20.08 12.22
CA ILE A 108 -23.58 18.76 12.74
C ILE A 108 -22.87 18.57 14.08
N ASP A 109 -23.65 18.66 15.16
CA ASP A 109 -23.16 18.39 16.50
C ASP A 109 -23.24 16.88 16.80
N ASN A 110 -22.09 16.29 17.09
CA ASN A 110 -21.98 14.92 17.58
C ASN A 110 -20.94 14.86 18.71
N PRO A 111 -21.34 14.51 19.94
CA PRO A 111 -20.47 14.55 21.11
C PRO A 111 -19.31 13.55 21.05
N LYS A 112 -19.33 12.61 20.10
CA LYS A 112 -18.28 11.60 19.90
C LYS A 112 -17.25 12.01 18.85
N ASN A 113 -17.38 13.20 18.26
CA ASN A 113 -16.35 13.74 17.37
C ASN A 113 -15.02 13.84 18.12
N ILE A 114 -13.94 13.39 17.48
CA ILE A 114 -12.58 13.41 18.04
C ILE A 114 -11.80 14.48 17.28
N LEU A 115 -11.52 15.59 17.97
CA LEU A 115 -10.68 16.67 17.44
C LEU A 115 -9.24 16.21 17.33
N ASN A 116 -8.55 16.68 16.29
CA ASN A 116 -7.10 16.52 16.18
C ASN A 116 -6.38 17.77 16.70
N GLY A 117 -5.05 17.70 16.83
CA GLY A 117 -4.23 18.81 17.36
C GLY A 117 -4.18 20.08 16.50
N ASN A 118 -4.79 20.08 15.30
CA ASN A 118 -4.73 21.17 14.32
C ASN A 118 -6.12 21.79 14.05
N ASN A 119 -7.00 21.82 15.05
CA ASN A 119 -8.39 22.31 14.92
C ASN A 119 -9.22 21.60 13.83
N GLY A 120 -8.82 20.39 13.46
CA GLY A 120 -9.54 19.49 12.57
C GLY A 120 -10.19 18.34 13.36
N TYR A 121 -10.59 17.28 12.65
CA TYR A 121 -11.10 16.05 13.26
C TYR A 121 -10.24 14.83 12.89
N ASP A 122 -9.84 14.04 13.87
CA ASP A 122 -9.35 12.68 13.62
C ASP A 122 -10.52 11.77 13.20
N ILE A 123 -11.68 11.96 13.82
CA ILE A 123 -12.95 11.29 13.50
C ILE A 123 -14.10 12.31 13.62
N CYS A 124 -14.90 12.45 12.57
CA CYS A 124 -16.12 13.25 12.55
C CYS A 124 -17.29 12.36 12.12
N TYR A 125 -18.31 12.25 12.95
CA TYR A 125 -19.53 11.52 12.65
C TYR A 125 -20.52 12.47 11.97
N PHE A 126 -20.77 12.26 10.68
CA PHE A 126 -21.61 13.15 9.85
C PHE A 126 -23.10 12.78 9.98
N PHE A 127 -23.56 12.65 11.23
CA PHE A 127 -24.92 12.35 11.65
C PHE A 127 -25.09 12.70 13.14
N HIS A 128 -26.32 12.96 13.57
CA HIS A 128 -26.61 13.29 14.97
C HIS A 128 -26.40 12.05 15.87
N GLY A 129 -25.94 12.27 17.10
CA GLY A 129 -25.58 11.19 18.03
C GLY A 129 -26.75 10.26 18.37
N GLU A 130 -26.80 9.09 17.72
CA GLU A 130 -27.70 7.99 18.05
C GLU A 130 -26.95 6.84 18.75
N LEU A 131 -27.69 5.94 19.42
CA LEU A 131 -27.23 4.78 20.21
C LEU A 131 -26.71 3.61 19.33
N ASP A 132 -25.83 3.88 18.39
CA ASP A 132 -25.45 2.95 17.33
C ASP A 132 -24.16 2.13 17.59
N GLU A 133 -24.07 0.89 17.09
CA GLU A 133 -23.05 -0.10 17.51
C GLU A 133 -21.58 0.17 17.09
N ILE A 134 -21.29 1.05 16.12
CA ILE A 134 -19.91 1.20 15.59
C ILE A 134 -18.91 1.80 16.59
N TYR A 135 -19.40 2.26 17.74
CA TYR A 135 -18.58 2.93 18.75
C TYR A 135 -17.50 2.03 19.40
N GLU A 136 -17.51 0.72 19.14
CA GLU A 136 -16.52 -0.22 19.70
C GLU A 136 -15.43 -0.65 18.69
N VAL A 137 -15.52 -0.26 17.41
CA VAL A 137 -14.56 -0.69 16.38
C VAL A 137 -13.38 0.28 16.30
N GLU A 138 -12.15 -0.23 16.42
CA GLU A 138 -10.94 0.57 16.19
C GLU A 138 -10.82 0.98 14.71
N LEU A 139 -11.22 2.22 14.39
CA LEU A 139 -11.18 2.75 13.03
C LEU A 139 -9.77 3.20 12.59
N ASN A 140 -8.74 2.41 12.85
CA ASN A 140 -7.38 2.74 12.44
C ASN A 140 -7.11 2.28 11.00
N ALA A 141 -6.93 3.21 10.06
CA ALA A 141 -6.72 2.92 8.63
C ALA A 141 -5.53 1.99 8.32
N ASN A 142 -4.50 1.97 9.19
CA ASN A 142 -3.38 1.03 9.02
C ASN A 142 -3.73 -0.35 9.54
N SER A 143 -4.44 -0.45 10.67
CA SER A 143 -4.93 -1.72 11.22
C SER A 143 -5.95 -2.36 10.28
N ILE A 144 -6.95 -1.60 9.80
CA ILE A 144 -7.97 -2.04 8.83
C ILE A 144 -7.29 -2.65 7.59
N PHE A 145 -6.37 -1.91 6.97
CA PHE A 145 -5.65 -2.39 5.79
C PHE A 145 -4.83 -3.65 6.08
N LYS A 146 -4.06 -3.68 7.18
CA LYS A 146 -3.21 -4.83 7.52
C LYS A 146 -4.04 -6.07 7.82
N ASN A 147 -5.15 -5.93 8.54
CA ASN A 147 -6.04 -7.03 8.88
C ASN A 147 -6.72 -7.58 7.64
N TYR A 148 -7.20 -6.71 6.75
CA TYR A 148 -7.77 -7.13 5.48
C TYR A 148 -6.73 -7.85 4.60
N PHE A 149 -5.51 -7.31 4.47
CA PHE A 149 -4.44 -7.98 3.73
C PHE A 149 -4.10 -9.36 4.34
N LYS A 150 -3.98 -9.43 5.67
CA LYS A 150 -3.71 -10.68 6.38
C LYS A 150 -4.78 -11.74 6.08
N LYS A 151 -6.05 -11.36 6.20
CA LYS A 151 -7.21 -12.22 5.92
C LYS A 151 -7.18 -12.71 4.46
N LEU A 152 -6.98 -11.78 3.53
CA LEU A 152 -6.90 -12.08 2.10
C LEU A 152 -5.80 -13.10 1.79
N LEU A 153 -4.59 -12.89 2.33
CA LEU A 153 -3.48 -13.83 2.17
C LEU A 153 -3.81 -15.21 2.75
N LYS A 154 -4.25 -15.25 4.00
CA LYS A 154 -4.56 -16.48 4.73
C LYS A 154 -5.61 -17.32 4.03
N ASP A 155 -6.71 -16.68 3.60
CA ASP A 155 -7.89 -17.40 3.13
C ASP A 155 -7.73 -17.88 1.69
N ASN A 156 -6.96 -17.17 0.85
CA ASN A 156 -6.99 -17.37 -0.61
C ASN A 156 -5.63 -17.57 -1.29
N TYR A 157 -4.52 -17.14 -0.67
CA TYR A 157 -3.23 -17.02 -1.36
C TYR A 157 -2.06 -17.72 -0.67
N ILE A 158 -2.24 -18.23 0.53
CA ILE A 158 -1.29 -19.15 1.18
C ILE A 158 -1.73 -20.57 0.87
N GLN A 159 -0.83 -21.35 0.27
CA GLN A 159 -1.07 -22.75 -0.06
C GLN A 159 0.00 -23.63 0.59
N THR A 160 -0.40 -24.79 1.09
CA THR A 160 0.55 -25.82 1.52
C THR A 160 1.36 -26.29 0.33
N TYR A 161 2.68 -26.25 0.45
CA TYR A 161 3.63 -26.55 -0.61
C TYR A 161 4.45 -27.81 -0.32
N ASP A 162 4.77 -28.07 0.96
CA ASP A 162 5.50 -29.25 1.48
C ASP A 162 6.58 -29.82 0.54
N LYS A 163 7.36 -28.93 -0.08
CA LYS A 163 8.37 -29.26 -1.08
C LYS A 163 9.61 -28.39 -0.88
N LYS A 164 10.75 -28.93 -1.34
CA LYS A 164 12.00 -28.16 -1.47
C LYS A 164 11.75 -26.96 -2.38
N HIS A 165 12.16 -25.77 -1.94
CA HIS A 165 12.10 -24.60 -2.81
C HIS A 165 13.27 -24.62 -3.81
N ALA A 166 12.98 -24.35 -5.09
CA ALA A 166 13.99 -24.41 -6.14
C ALA A 166 14.97 -23.22 -6.08
N SER A 167 14.51 -22.04 -5.65
CA SER A 167 15.27 -20.78 -5.72
C SER A 167 16.03 -20.43 -4.45
N SER A 168 15.88 -21.21 -3.38
CA SER A 168 16.57 -21.00 -2.10
C SER A 168 16.72 -22.33 -1.39
N PHE A 169 17.86 -22.58 -0.73
CA PHE A 169 18.15 -23.84 -0.04
C PHE A 169 17.39 -23.96 1.30
N VAL A 170 16.07 -23.83 1.24
CA VAL A 170 15.13 -23.94 2.37
C VAL A 170 13.95 -24.81 1.97
N TYR A 171 13.26 -25.35 2.98
CA TYR A 171 11.98 -25.98 2.80
C TYR A 171 10.87 -24.97 3.11
N LEU A 172 9.86 -24.95 2.24
CA LEU A 172 8.66 -24.15 2.46
C LEU A 172 7.54 -25.11 2.82
N HIS A 173 6.99 -24.97 4.03
CA HIS A 173 5.75 -25.65 4.38
C HIS A 173 4.60 -25.08 3.54
N SER A 174 4.59 -23.76 3.37
CA SER A 174 3.58 -23.05 2.60
C SER A 174 4.20 -21.95 1.75
N PHE A 175 3.47 -21.60 0.70
CA PHE A 175 3.88 -20.65 -0.34
C PHE A 175 2.82 -19.56 -0.50
N ILE A 176 3.25 -18.32 -0.72
CA ILE A 176 2.36 -17.18 -1.02
C ILE A 176 2.29 -16.99 -2.52
N ASP A 177 1.14 -17.22 -3.13
CA ASP A 177 0.91 -16.99 -4.55
C ASP A 177 0.60 -15.51 -4.85
N LEU A 178 1.65 -14.69 -4.86
CA LEU A 178 1.53 -13.27 -5.17
C LEU A 178 1.10 -13.00 -6.61
N LYS A 179 1.39 -13.89 -7.56
CA LYS A 179 0.97 -13.70 -8.96
C LYS A 179 -0.54 -13.79 -9.07
N LYS A 180 -1.14 -14.75 -8.38
CA LYS A 180 -2.60 -14.90 -8.30
C LYS A 180 -3.24 -13.74 -7.52
N LEU A 181 -2.62 -13.30 -6.41
CA LEU A 181 -3.08 -12.12 -5.68
C LEU A 181 -3.11 -10.87 -6.58
N ILE A 182 -2.03 -10.59 -7.29
CA ILE A 182 -1.91 -9.42 -8.18
C ILE A 182 -2.93 -9.47 -9.33
N SER A 183 -3.19 -10.65 -9.89
CA SER A 183 -4.06 -10.80 -11.06
C SER A 183 -5.55 -10.73 -10.72
N LEU A 184 -5.94 -11.26 -9.55
CA LEU A 184 -7.34 -11.36 -9.11
C LEU A 184 -7.78 -10.18 -8.25
N GLU A 185 -6.95 -9.70 -7.34
CA GLU A 185 -7.31 -8.64 -6.36
C GLU A 185 -6.89 -7.25 -6.83
N ARG A 186 -7.10 -6.95 -8.12
CA ARG A 186 -6.53 -5.76 -8.78
C ARG A 186 -6.81 -4.45 -8.03
N PRO A 187 -8.05 -4.15 -7.60
CA PRO A 187 -8.33 -2.91 -6.87
C PRO A 187 -7.49 -2.79 -5.60
N PHE A 188 -7.50 -3.85 -4.78
CA PHE A 188 -6.75 -3.88 -3.53
C PHE A 188 -5.24 -3.76 -3.76
N ILE A 189 -4.72 -4.35 -4.84
CA ILE A 189 -3.30 -4.27 -5.20
C ILE A 189 -2.92 -2.85 -5.62
N TYR A 190 -3.75 -2.16 -6.38
CA TYR A 190 -3.56 -0.73 -6.65
C TYR A 190 -3.53 0.09 -5.37
N PHE A 191 -4.42 -0.18 -4.41
CA PHE A 191 -4.39 0.50 -3.12
C PHE A 191 -3.13 0.16 -2.29
N ALA A 192 -2.68 -1.08 -2.31
CA ALA A 192 -1.42 -1.49 -1.70
C ALA A 192 -0.22 -0.77 -2.32
N LEU A 193 -0.19 -0.61 -3.65
CA LEU A 193 0.86 0.12 -4.37
C LEU A 193 0.82 1.62 -4.08
N TYR A 194 -0.37 2.22 -3.97
CA TYR A 194 -0.50 3.59 -3.47
C TYR A 194 0.08 3.74 -2.07
N LYS A 195 -0.27 2.85 -1.13
CA LYS A 195 0.31 2.86 0.22
C LYS A 195 1.83 2.67 0.18
N LEU A 196 2.35 1.91 -0.78
CA LEU A 196 3.79 1.69 -0.92
C LEU A 196 4.48 2.95 -1.42
N ALA A 197 3.91 3.62 -2.42
CA ALA A 197 4.39 4.92 -2.89
C ALA A 197 4.45 5.96 -1.75
N VAL A 198 3.39 6.07 -0.94
CA VAL A 198 3.38 6.95 0.23
C VAL A 198 4.49 6.59 1.23
N LYS A 199 4.72 5.29 1.50
CA LYS A 199 5.83 4.85 2.38
C LYS A 199 7.21 5.17 1.78
N ILE A 200 7.40 4.95 0.49
CA ILE A 200 8.64 5.28 -0.25
C ILE A 200 8.93 6.77 -0.12
N TYR A 201 7.95 7.61 -0.42
CA TYR A 201 8.08 9.06 -0.31
C TYR A 201 8.35 9.51 1.12
N SER A 202 7.65 8.97 2.11
CA SER A 202 7.87 9.30 3.52
C SER A 202 9.28 8.94 4.01
N LYS A 203 9.88 7.85 3.52
CA LYS A 203 11.23 7.44 3.90
C LYS A 203 12.32 8.24 3.20
N TRP A 204 12.09 8.62 1.93
CA TRP A 204 13.12 9.15 1.05
C TRP A 204 12.75 10.49 0.41
N SER A 205 11.86 11.29 1.00
CA SER A 205 11.35 12.56 0.43
C SER A 205 12.43 13.42 -0.20
N ASP A 206 13.52 13.67 0.53
CA ASP A 206 14.63 14.53 0.11
C ASP A 206 15.45 13.92 -1.04
N LYS A 207 15.32 12.61 -1.26
CA LYS A 207 16.02 11.87 -2.32
C LYS A 207 15.11 11.67 -3.53
N ILE A 208 13.78 11.56 -3.37
CA ILE A 208 12.82 11.41 -4.47
C ILE A 208 12.95 12.58 -5.46
N ASN A 209 13.11 13.80 -4.95
CA ASN A 209 13.31 14.99 -5.80
C ASN A 209 14.56 14.93 -6.70
N SER A 210 15.53 14.07 -6.38
CA SER A 210 16.71 13.84 -7.22
C SER A 210 16.50 12.78 -8.31
N GLY A 211 15.27 12.28 -8.48
CA GLY A 211 14.90 11.33 -9.52
C GLY A 211 15.59 9.97 -9.42
N PRO A 212 15.50 9.24 -8.28
CA PRO A 212 16.01 7.88 -8.22
C PRO A 212 15.27 6.97 -9.19
N ILE A 213 15.98 5.98 -9.74
CA ILE A 213 15.41 5.02 -10.68
C ILE A 213 14.84 3.82 -9.91
N LEU A 214 13.62 3.42 -10.23
CA LEU A 214 13.00 2.21 -9.71
C LEU A 214 13.46 0.99 -10.50
N VAL A 215 13.94 -0.04 -9.83
CA VAL A 215 14.52 -1.23 -10.46
C VAL A 215 13.63 -2.44 -10.27
N GLY A 216 13.12 -3.02 -11.36
CA GLY A 216 12.43 -4.30 -11.38
C GLY A 216 13.38 -5.45 -11.73
N GLN A 217 13.20 -6.62 -11.11
CA GLN A 217 14.05 -7.81 -11.26
C GLN A 217 13.32 -9.06 -11.77
N SER A 218 12.01 -8.97 -11.95
CA SER A 218 11.10 -10.03 -12.39
C SER A 218 9.89 -9.45 -13.11
N LEU A 219 9.19 -10.26 -13.90
CA LEU A 219 7.95 -9.82 -14.58
C LEU A 219 6.90 -9.27 -13.60
N THR A 220 6.75 -9.90 -12.42
CA THR A 220 5.84 -9.41 -11.38
C THR A 220 6.29 -8.04 -10.87
N SER A 221 7.58 -7.87 -10.59
CA SER A 221 8.11 -6.58 -10.14
C SER A 221 8.04 -5.51 -11.22
N THR A 222 8.11 -5.87 -12.52
CA THR A 222 7.93 -4.95 -13.64
C THR A 222 6.56 -4.27 -13.61
N PHE A 223 5.50 -5.02 -13.30
CA PHE A 223 4.18 -4.45 -13.07
C PHE A 223 4.16 -3.49 -11.88
N ILE A 224 4.82 -3.86 -10.77
CA ILE A 224 4.87 -3.04 -9.56
C ILE A 224 5.60 -1.72 -9.86
N VAL A 225 6.77 -1.76 -10.51
CA VAL A 225 7.54 -0.55 -10.85
C VAL A 225 6.81 0.34 -11.84
N SER A 226 6.04 -0.20 -12.79
CA SER A 226 5.30 0.63 -13.75
C SER A 226 4.14 1.40 -13.12
N VAL A 227 3.54 0.87 -12.06
CA VAL A 227 2.54 1.60 -11.26
C VAL A 227 3.24 2.61 -10.37
N LEU A 228 4.28 2.19 -9.63
CA LEU A 228 5.02 3.08 -8.73
C LEU A 228 5.69 4.24 -9.47
N SER A 229 6.17 4.03 -10.68
CA SER A 229 6.80 5.08 -11.50
C SER A 229 5.83 6.21 -11.80
N LYS A 230 4.59 5.89 -12.15
CA LYS A 230 3.54 6.90 -12.38
C LYS A 230 3.14 7.60 -11.08
N LEU A 231 3.00 6.83 -10.00
CA LEU A 231 2.65 7.38 -8.69
C LEU A 231 3.72 8.31 -8.10
N LEU A 232 5.01 8.03 -8.34
CA LEU A 232 6.13 8.77 -7.77
C LEU A 232 6.83 9.70 -8.77
N LYS A 233 6.45 9.66 -10.05
CA LYS A 233 7.10 10.36 -11.17
C LYS A 233 8.58 10.01 -11.31
N LEU A 234 8.90 8.72 -11.32
CA LEU A 234 10.27 8.21 -11.38
C LEU A 234 10.50 7.34 -12.59
N ASP A 235 11.72 7.39 -13.13
CA ASP A 235 12.15 6.47 -14.19
C ASP A 235 12.24 5.03 -13.68
N ILE A 236 12.11 4.08 -14.61
CA ILE A 236 12.25 2.64 -14.34
C ILE A 236 13.44 2.04 -15.08
N LEU A 237 14.04 1.03 -14.46
CA LEU A 237 15.00 0.12 -15.06
C LEU A 237 14.53 -1.32 -14.81
N ILE A 238 14.55 -2.15 -15.85
CA ILE A 238 14.13 -3.54 -15.74
C ILE A 238 15.33 -4.44 -16.02
N PHE A 239 15.68 -5.29 -15.07
CA PHE A 239 16.60 -6.39 -15.29
C PHE A 239 15.81 -7.64 -15.69
N ASP A 240 16.15 -8.21 -16.85
CA ASP A 240 15.56 -9.47 -17.30
C ASP A 240 16.30 -10.64 -16.62
N LYS A 241 15.61 -11.34 -15.72
CA LYS A 241 16.03 -12.54 -14.98
C LYS A 241 17.34 -12.41 -14.18
N ILE A 242 17.22 -12.04 -12.91
CA ILE A 242 18.31 -12.10 -11.94
C ILE A 242 18.26 -13.44 -11.20
N GLY A 243 19.24 -14.33 -11.42
CA GLY A 243 19.32 -15.63 -10.78
C GLY A 243 20.76 -16.14 -10.64
N PRO A 244 21.00 -17.29 -9.99
CA PRO A 244 22.35 -17.83 -9.76
C PRO A 244 23.11 -18.20 -11.06
N ILE A 245 22.44 -18.20 -12.21
CA ILE A 245 23.01 -18.43 -13.54
C ILE A 245 22.96 -17.12 -14.33
N ASN A 246 23.62 -16.07 -13.82
CA ASN A 246 23.75 -14.82 -14.57
C ASN A 246 24.82 -14.99 -15.65
N LYS A 247 24.42 -15.29 -16.88
CA LYS A 247 25.19 -14.87 -18.04
C LYS A 247 24.89 -13.38 -18.24
N LEU A 248 25.86 -12.52 -17.93
CA LEU A 248 25.85 -11.10 -18.30
C LEU A 248 25.85 -11.01 -19.83
N TYR A 249 24.68 -11.11 -20.44
CA TYR A 249 24.49 -10.78 -21.85
C TYR A 249 24.48 -9.26 -21.94
N ASN A 250 25.59 -8.72 -22.44
CA ASN A 250 25.94 -7.30 -22.53
C ASN A 250 26.45 -6.68 -21.22
N LYS A 251 27.65 -6.09 -21.32
CA LYS A 251 28.11 -5.07 -20.38
C LYS A 251 26.99 -4.02 -20.34
N LEU A 252 26.32 -3.87 -19.21
CA LEU A 252 25.52 -2.67 -18.95
C LEU A 252 26.41 -1.49 -19.31
N GLU A 253 25.97 -0.63 -20.23
CA GLU A 253 26.73 0.56 -20.60
C GLU A 253 26.94 1.38 -19.33
N LYS A 254 28.17 1.36 -18.79
CA LYS A 254 28.52 2.00 -17.51
C LYS A 254 28.04 3.44 -17.42
N HIS A 255 28.01 4.14 -18.56
CA HIS A 255 27.59 5.54 -18.66
C HIS A 255 26.14 5.80 -18.27
N ASN A 256 25.25 4.81 -18.31
CA ASN A 256 23.84 4.99 -17.92
C ASN A 256 23.60 4.87 -16.41
N PHE A 257 24.58 4.37 -15.64
CA PHE A 257 24.45 4.09 -14.21
C PHE A 257 25.17 5.08 -13.30
N GLU A 258 26.19 5.76 -13.81
CA GLU A 258 27.06 6.62 -13.02
C GLU A 258 26.28 7.73 -12.28
N ASN A 259 26.54 7.85 -10.98
CA ASN A 259 26.02 8.89 -10.07
C ASN A 259 24.49 8.94 -9.87
N LYS A 260 23.71 8.01 -10.44
CA LYS A 260 22.26 7.90 -10.18
C LYS A 260 21.98 7.06 -8.93
N LYS A 261 20.83 7.33 -8.30
CA LYS A 261 20.34 6.55 -7.14
C LYS A 261 19.29 5.55 -7.59
N TYR A 262 19.25 4.40 -6.93
CA TYR A 262 18.39 3.30 -7.33
C TYR A 262 17.62 2.72 -6.14
N ILE A 263 16.33 2.45 -6.35
CA ILE A 263 15.48 1.74 -5.39
C ILE A 263 15.09 0.41 -6.02
N ILE A 264 15.45 -0.69 -5.38
CA ILE A 264 15.08 -2.03 -5.85
C ILE A 264 13.64 -2.32 -5.45
N VAL A 265 12.83 -2.81 -6.38
CA VAL A 265 11.42 -3.14 -6.17
C VAL A 265 11.21 -4.62 -6.41
N SER A 266 10.69 -5.31 -5.40
CA SER A 266 10.37 -6.74 -5.46
C SER A 266 8.89 -6.99 -5.18
N ASP A 267 8.34 -8.08 -5.70
CA ASP A 267 7.04 -8.57 -5.28
C ASP A 267 7.10 -9.18 -3.87
N LEU A 268 7.99 -10.16 -3.69
CA LEU A 268 8.26 -10.80 -2.40
C LEU A 268 9.75 -10.79 -2.09
N VAL A 269 10.11 -10.39 -0.87
CA VAL A 269 11.47 -10.57 -0.35
C VAL A 269 11.42 -11.67 0.71
N CYS A 270 12.02 -12.81 0.41
CA CYS A 270 12.23 -13.89 1.39
C CYS A 270 13.58 -13.68 2.09
N LEU A 271 14.64 -14.35 1.62
CA LEU A 271 16.01 -14.22 2.15
C LEU A 271 16.77 -12.99 1.61
N GLY A 272 16.24 -12.30 0.61
CA GLY A 272 16.86 -11.10 0.03
C GLY A 272 18.03 -11.36 -0.93
N THR A 273 18.25 -12.60 -1.38
CA THR A 273 19.34 -12.95 -2.31
C THR A 273 19.25 -12.16 -3.61
N GLU A 274 18.08 -12.07 -4.23
CA GLU A 274 17.88 -11.30 -5.47
C GLU A 274 18.18 -9.81 -5.27
N VAL A 275 17.71 -9.23 -4.15
CA VAL A 275 17.99 -7.83 -3.80
C VAL A 275 19.50 -7.60 -3.66
N LYS A 276 20.23 -8.51 -3.01
CA LYS A 276 21.70 -8.41 -2.85
C LYS A 276 22.42 -8.50 -4.20
N ILE A 277 22.00 -9.40 -5.09
CA ILE A 277 22.59 -9.51 -6.43
C ILE A 277 22.36 -8.21 -7.21
N THR A 278 21.13 -7.70 -7.20
CA THR A 278 20.77 -6.45 -7.88
C THR A 278 21.53 -5.24 -7.30
N LYS A 279 21.66 -5.14 -5.97
CA LYS A 279 22.49 -4.11 -5.31
C LYS A 279 23.93 -4.15 -5.84
N ASN A 280 24.54 -5.33 -5.85
CA ASN A 280 25.91 -5.49 -6.33
C ASN A 280 26.05 -5.08 -7.81
N LEU A 281 25.06 -5.41 -8.66
CA LEU A 281 25.07 -5.00 -10.07
C LEU A 281 24.99 -3.47 -10.23
N ILE A 282 24.14 -2.81 -9.45
CA ILE A 282 24.00 -1.34 -9.43
C ILE A 282 25.32 -0.69 -9.01
N GLU A 283 25.88 -1.12 -7.87
CA GLU A 283 27.10 -0.54 -7.29
C GLU A 283 28.32 -0.80 -8.18
N PHE A 284 28.46 -2.01 -8.73
CA PHE A 284 29.53 -2.36 -9.67
C PHE A 284 29.46 -1.54 -10.98
N SER A 285 28.26 -1.12 -11.36
CA SER A 285 28.03 -0.26 -12.53
C SER A 285 28.21 1.24 -12.24
N GLY A 286 28.58 1.63 -11.02
CA GLY A 286 28.80 3.03 -10.62
C GLY A 286 27.55 3.77 -10.09
N GLY A 287 26.43 3.06 -9.93
CA GLY A 287 25.21 3.58 -9.32
C GLY A 287 25.24 3.56 -7.80
N LYS A 288 24.31 4.28 -7.17
CA LYS A 288 24.16 4.36 -5.71
C LYS A 288 22.87 3.65 -5.26
N TYR A 289 23.02 2.59 -4.47
CA TYR A 289 21.89 1.91 -3.86
C TYR A 289 21.25 2.77 -2.76
N LEU A 290 19.95 3.04 -2.87
CA LEU A 290 19.20 3.82 -1.87
C LEU A 290 18.46 2.92 -0.87
N GLY A 291 18.02 1.74 -1.32
CA GLY A 291 17.24 0.81 -0.53
C GLY A 291 16.40 -0.12 -1.40
N ASN A 292 15.58 -0.94 -0.74
CA ASN A 292 14.67 -1.85 -1.42
C ASN A 292 13.27 -1.83 -0.81
N VAL A 293 12.27 -2.10 -1.64
CA VAL A 293 10.86 -2.12 -1.27
C VAL A 293 10.17 -3.37 -1.80
N SER A 294 9.11 -3.80 -1.12
CA SER A 294 8.31 -4.93 -1.59
C SER A 294 6.83 -4.86 -1.21
N LEU A 295 6.01 -5.67 -1.88
CA LEU A 295 4.64 -5.90 -1.41
C LEU A 295 4.66 -6.75 -0.14
N VAL A 296 5.38 -7.87 -0.17
CA VAL A 296 5.51 -8.77 0.98
C VAL A 296 6.98 -8.97 1.35
N LYS A 297 7.28 -8.96 2.66
CA LYS A 297 8.57 -9.33 3.22
C LYS A 297 8.40 -10.47 4.22
N ILE A 298 9.21 -11.51 4.10
CA ILE A 298 9.35 -12.53 5.14
C ILE A 298 10.51 -12.12 6.04
N GLU A 299 10.23 -11.85 7.30
CA GLU A 299 11.23 -11.53 8.31
C GLU A 299 11.85 -12.83 8.83
N THR A 300 13.08 -13.10 8.42
CA THR A 300 13.84 -14.30 8.80
C THR A 300 14.92 -14.02 9.84
N LEU A 301 15.06 -12.76 10.28
CA LEU A 301 16.01 -12.30 11.28
C LEU A 301 15.30 -11.33 12.22
N THR A 302 15.70 -11.28 13.48
CA THR A 302 15.14 -10.31 14.44
C THR A 302 15.63 -8.90 14.12
N ARG A 303 14.98 -7.90 14.70
CA ARG A 303 15.41 -6.49 14.56
C ARG A 303 16.80 -6.24 15.15
N GLU A 304 17.15 -7.01 16.17
CA GLU A 304 18.43 -6.94 16.89
C GLU A 304 19.54 -7.58 16.06
N ASP A 305 19.27 -8.72 15.41
CA ASP A 305 20.22 -9.39 14.50
C ASP A 305 20.51 -8.55 13.26
N LEU A 306 19.52 -7.77 12.81
CA LEU A 306 19.64 -6.81 11.72
C LEU A 306 20.33 -5.52 12.19
N ASN A 307 21.49 -5.63 12.84
CA ASN A 307 22.48 -4.57 13.20
C ASN A 307 22.99 -3.76 11.98
N LEU A 308 22.17 -3.65 10.94
CA LEU A 308 22.40 -2.97 9.69
C LEU A 308 21.94 -1.52 9.82
N ASP A 309 22.82 -0.62 9.40
CA ASP A 309 22.45 0.73 9.01
C ASP A 309 21.18 0.68 8.14
N ASN A 310 20.31 1.66 8.37
CA ASN A 310 18.91 1.78 7.94
C ASN A 310 18.59 1.57 6.43
N ILE A 311 19.59 1.33 5.57
CA ILE A 311 19.53 1.30 4.10
C ILE A 311 19.17 -0.10 3.54
N ASP A 312 19.66 -1.19 4.14
CA ASP A 312 19.42 -2.54 3.62
C ASP A 312 18.05 -3.12 4.04
N ARG A 313 17.32 -2.41 4.91
CA ARG A 313 15.99 -2.82 5.38
C ARG A 313 14.95 -2.65 4.28
N THR A 314 14.26 -3.73 3.96
CA THR A 314 13.14 -3.74 3.02
C THR A 314 11.97 -2.93 3.58
N ILE A 315 11.50 -1.94 2.82
CA ILE A 315 10.21 -1.29 3.11
C ILE A 315 9.11 -2.14 2.49
N ALA A 316 8.35 -2.85 3.31
CA ALA A 316 7.27 -3.71 2.84
C ALA A 316 5.88 -3.13 3.11
N ILE A 317 4.90 -3.49 2.28
CA ILE A 317 3.48 -3.25 2.62
C ILE A 317 3.03 -4.17 3.74
N PHE A 318 3.34 -5.45 3.62
CA PHE A 318 3.01 -6.48 4.58
C PHE A 318 4.26 -7.30 4.93
N SER A 319 4.43 -7.62 6.20
CA SER A 319 5.52 -8.49 6.66
C SER A 319 4.94 -9.74 7.32
N VAL A 320 5.45 -10.90 6.93
CA VAL A 320 5.30 -12.15 7.69
C VAL A 320 6.46 -12.21 8.68
N SER A 321 6.14 -12.31 9.97
CA SER A 321 7.10 -12.28 11.06
C SER A 321 6.65 -13.23 12.17
N GLU A 322 7.47 -13.40 13.20
CA GLU A 322 7.15 -14.24 14.36
C GLU A 322 5.78 -13.89 15.01
N SER A 323 5.38 -12.63 14.98
CA SER A 323 4.12 -12.19 15.61
C SER A 323 2.86 -12.60 14.84
N ASN A 324 2.97 -13.02 13.57
CA ASN A 324 1.80 -13.33 12.75
C ASN A 324 1.91 -14.60 11.89
N ASN A 325 3.09 -15.22 11.79
CA ASN A 325 3.32 -16.39 10.95
C ASN A 325 2.45 -17.59 11.34
N LYS A 326 2.25 -17.83 12.65
CA LYS A 326 1.41 -18.92 13.15
C LYS A 326 -0.04 -18.80 12.69
N ASP A 327 -0.63 -17.62 12.85
CA ASP A 327 -2.01 -17.36 12.40
C ASP A 327 -2.15 -17.42 10.86
N LEU A 328 -1.09 -17.05 10.14
CA LEU A 328 -1.03 -17.18 8.68
C LEU A 328 -0.81 -18.62 8.20
N GLY A 329 -0.39 -19.54 9.07
CA GLY A 329 0.06 -20.87 8.64
C GLY A 329 1.30 -20.84 7.76
N TYR A 330 2.19 -19.85 7.95
CA TYR A 330 3.37 -19.64 7.11
C TYR A 330 4.67 -20.05 7.81
N TYR A 331 5.37 -21.05 7.26
CA TYR A 331 6.60 -21.58 7.86
C TYR A 331 7.69 -21.86 6.83
N ILE A 332 8.91 -21.50 7.20
CA ILE A 332 10.16 -21.81 6.49
C ILE A 332 11.03 -22.60 7.45
N TYR A 333 11.62 -23.70 6.98
CA TYR A 333 12.51 -24.53 7.78
C TYR A 333 13.72 -24.99 6.99
N THR A 334 14.75 -25.45 7.70
CA THR A 334 15.95 -26.08 7.15
C THR A 334 16.12 -27.46 7.78
N ASN A 335 16.93 -28.33 7.19
CA ASN A 335 17.24 -29.64 7.78
C ASN A 335 18.29 -29.57 8.90
N LEU A 336 18.76 -28.37 9.27
CA LEU A 336 19.72 -28.20 10.34
C LEU A 336 18.98 -28.23 11.68
N LYS A 337 19.49 -29.03 12.61
CA LYS A 337 19.00 -29.06 13.99
C LYS A 337 19.51 -27.82 14.74
N PRO A 338 18.73 -27.28 15.70
CA PRO A 338 19.28 -26.32 16.66
C PRO A 338 20.49 -26.94 17.38
N LEU A 339 21.44 -26.11 17.78
CA LEU A 339 22.47 -26.52 18.76
C LEU A 339 21.73 -26.78 20.08
N ASP A 340 21.62 -28.06 20.44
CA ASP A 340 21.01 -28.66 21.64
C ASP A 340 20.29 -27.68 22.60
N GLU A 341 18.94 -27.72 22.60
CA GLU A 341 18.09 -27.14 23.65
C GLU A 341 18.08 -28.00 24.93
#